data_AF-A0A7V3RPC2-F1
#
_entry.id   AF-A0A7V3RPC2-F1
#
_cell.length_a   1.000
_cell.length_b   1.000
_cell.length_c   1.000
_cell.angle_alpha   90.00
_cell.angle_beta   90.00
_cell.angle_gamma   90.00
#
_symmetry.space_group_name_H-M   'P 1'
#
loop_
_entity.id
_entity.type
_entity.pdbx_description
1 polymer ?
#
loop_
_entity_poly.entity_id
_entity_poly.type
_entity_poly.pdbx_seq_one_letter_code
_entity_poly.pdbx_strand_id
1 'polypeptide(L)' 'MTGKSRRQQLEEMLAEDPHDPFLRYGLAMEHVSAGQDEEAVRCFEELLRMTPDYVP' A
#
# COMPACT_ATOMS: atom_id res chain seq x y z
N MET A 1 -11.66 -5.36 -22.17
CA MET A 1 -11.80 -4.41 -21.04
C MET A 1 -10.74 -4.76 -20.02
N THR A 2 -9.60 -4.10 -20.03
CA THR A 2 -8.62 -4.24 -18.94
C THR A 2 -9.17 -3.48 -17.75
N GLY A 3 -9.65 -4.22 -16.74
CA GLY A 3 -10.08 -3.62 -15.47
C GLY A 3 -8.90 -2.93 -14.76
N LYS A 4 -9.21 -2.15 -13.73
CA LYS A 4 -8.18 -1.50 -12.89
C LYS A 4 -7.24 -2.57 -12.32
N SER A 5 -5.95 -2.27 -12.28
CA SER A 5 -4.97 -3.11 -11.58
C SER A 5 -5.24 -3.13 -10.08
N ARG A 6 -4.74 -4.15 -9.37
CA ARG A 6 -4.88 -4.25 -7.92
C ARG A 6 -4.29 -3.02 -7.22
N ARG A 7 -3.11 -2.55 -7.65
CA ARG A 7 -2.50 -1.28 -7.20
C ARG A 7 -3.45 -0.10 -7.32
N GLN A 8 -4.06 0.11 -8.50
CA GLN A 8 -4.97 1.24 -8.71
C GLN A 8 -6.21 1.17 -7.81
N GLN A 9 -6.73 -0.03 -7.56
CA GLN A 9 -7.85 -0.21 -6.62
C GLN A 9 -7.43 0.15 -5.19
N LEU A 10 -6.25 -0.26 -4.76
CA LEU A 10 -5.70 0.08 -3.44
C LEU A 10 -5.49 1.58 -3.28
N GLU A 11 -4.96 2.26 -4.31
CA GLU A 11 -4.78 3.71 -4.33
C GLU A 11 -6.12 4.47 -4.20
N GLU A 12 -7.17 4.00 -4.88
CA GLU A 12 -8.51 4.59 -4.75
C GLU A 12 -9.10 4.38 -3.36
N MET A 13 -8.96 3.18 -2.80
CA MET A 13 -9.43 2.90 -1.45
C MET A 13 -8.65 3.73 -0.40
N LEU A 14 -7.34 3.89 -0.58
CA LEU A 14 -6.52 4.78 0.27
C LEU A 14 -6.84 6.26 0.09
N ALA A 15 -7.38 6.68 -1.06
CA ALA A 15 -7.86 8.05 -1.21
C ALA A 15 -9.13 8.30 -0.36
N GLU A 16 -9.94 7.25 -0.13
CA GLU A 16 -11.12 7.30 0.73
C GLU A 16 -10.76 7.12 2.22
N ASP A 17 -9.85 6.19 2.53
CA ASP A 17 -9.30 5.96 3.87
C ASP A 17 -7.76 5.95 3.84
N PRO A 18 -7.10 7.12 3.97
CA PRO A 18 -5.65 7.24 3.89
C PRO A 18 -4.90 6.56 5.04
N HIS A 19 -5.60 6.18 6.11
CA HIS A 19 -5.00 5.68 7.33
C HIS A 19 -5.24 4.19 7.55
N ASP A 20 -5.89 3.50 6.61
CA ASP A 20 -6.07 2.06 6.69
C ASP A 20 -4.71 1.33 6.53
N PRO A 21 -4.22 0.68 7.61
CA PRO A 21 -2.90 0.05 7.58
C PRO A 21 -2.88 -1.22 6.70
N PHE A 22 -4.02 -1.90 6.53
CA PHE A 22 -4.13 -3.07 5.66
C PHE A 22 -4.05 -2.69 4.19
N LEU A 23 -4.72 -1.60 3.79
CA LEU A 23 -4.60 -1.09 2.42
C LEU A 23 -3.19 -0.57 2.12
N ARG A 24 -2.55 0.10 3.09
CA ARG A 24 -1.17 0.58 2.98
C ARG A 24 -0.18 -0.58 2.80
N TYR A 25 -0.34 -1.64 3.59
CA TYR A 25 0.45 -2.86 3.46
C TYR A 25 0.21 -3.53 2.10
N GLY A 26 -1.05 -3.65 1.68
CA GLY A 26 -1.40 -4.19 0.36
C GLY A 26 -0.72 -3.42 -0.78
N LEU A 27 -0.71 -2.08 -0.72
CA LEU A 27 -0.05 -1.25 -1.72
C LEU A 27 1.46 -1.47 -1.74
N ALA A 28 2.08 -1.59 -0.57
CA ALA A 28 3.50 -1.91 -0.47
C ALA A 28 3.84 -3.25 -1.14
N MET A 29 3.00 -4.28 -0.94
CA MET A 29 3.20 -5.60 -1.54
C MET A 29 3.02 -5.61 -3.06
N GLU A 30 2.15 -4.77 -3.62
CA GLU A 30 2.05 -4.59 -5.08
C GLU A 30 3.34 -3.97 -5.65
N HIS A 31 3.93 -2.99 -4.96
CA HIS A 31 5.22 -2.42 -5.34
C HIS A 31 6.36 -3.45 -5.26
N VAL A 32 6.39 -4.29 -4.22
CA VAL A 32 7.35 -5.42 -4.12
C VAL A 32 7.20 -6.36 -5.31
N SER A 33 5.97 -6.74 -5.64
CA SER A 33 5.69 -7.65 -6.76
C SER A 33 6.09 -7.07 -8.13
N ALA A 34 6.11 -5.74 -8.24
CA ALA A 34 6.54 -5.01 -9.42
C ALA A 34 8.04 -4.69 -9.45
N GLY A 35 8.82 -5.07 -8.42
CA GLY A 35 10.24 -4.73 -8.29
C GLY A 35 10.50 -3.24 -8.04
N GLN A 36 9.51 -2.52 -7.49
CA GLN A 36 9.55 -1.08 -7.20
C GLN A 36 9.94 -0.87 -5.74
N ASP A 37 11.13 -1.29 -5.36
CA ASP A 37 11.56 -1.39 -3.96
C ASP A 37 11.51 -0.05 -3.22
N GLU A 38 11.85 1.06 -3.88
CA GLU A 38 11.81 2.40 -3.27
C GLU A 38 10.38 2.81 -2.84
N GLU A 39 9.37 2.54 -3.68
CA GLU A 39 7.98 2.88 -3.37
C GLU A 39 7.39 1.90 -2.34
N ALA A 40 7.80 0.62 -2.38
CA ALA A 40 7.44 -0.34 -1.35
C ALA A 40 7.95 0.11 0.03
N VAL A 41 9.23 0.51 0.12
CA VAL A 41 9.84 1.02 1.36
C VAL A 41 9.09 2.23 1.88
N ARG A 42 8.76 3.21 1.03
CA ARG A 42 7.97 4.37 1.44
C ARG A 42 6.63 3.97 2.04
N CYS A 43 5.91 3.05 1.40
CA CYS A 43 4.63 2.57 1.92
C CYS A 43 4.79 1.90 3.30
N PHE A 44 5.83 1.09 3.50
CA PHE A 44 6.12 0.46 4.79
C PHE A 44 6.55 1.47 5.86
N GLU A 45 7.37 2.46 5.52
CA GLU A 45 7.76 3.53 6.45
C GLU A 45 6.56 4.35 6.91
N GLU A 46 5.65 4.68 5.99
CA GLU A 46 4.43 5.41 6.31
C GLU A 46 3.48 4.56 7.17
N LEU A 47 3.33 3.27 6.85
CA LEU A 47 2.58 2.31 7.64
C LEU A 47 3.10 2.23 9.08
N LEU A 48 4.40 2.04 9.28
CA LEU A 48 5.01 1.94 10.61
C LEU A 48 5.01 3.28 11.36
N ARG A 49 5.03 4.40 10.65
CA ARG A 49 4.90 5.73 11.28
C ARG A 49 3.50 5.93 11.89
N MET A 50 2.48 5.40 11.22
CA MET A 50 1.08 5.58 11.62
C MET A 50 0.61 4.50 12.59
N THR A 51 1.07 3.27 12.37
CA THR A 51 0.75 2.10 13.17
C THR A 51 2.04 1.36 13.54
N PRO A 52 2.79 1.84 14.55
CA PRO A 52 4.11 1.30 14.90
C PRO A 52 4.10 -0.18 15.29
N ASP A 53 3.00 -0.66 15.86
CA ASP A 53 2.82 -2.05 16.29
C ASP A 53 2.12 -2.91 15.23
N TYR A 54 2.10 -2.46 13.96
CA TYR A 54 1.44 -3.19 12.88
C TYR A 54 2.14 -4.53 12.62
N VAL A 55 1.37 -5.60 12.77
CA VAL A 55 1.76 -6.97 12.42
C VAL A 55 0.74 -7.48 11.38
N PRO A 56 1.17 -7.85 10.16
CA PRO A 56 0.29 -8.38 9.11
C PRO A 56 -0.37 -9.72 9.47
#